data_AF-A0A7Y0MH93-F1
#
_entry.id   AF-A0A7Y0MH93-F1
#
_cell.length_a   1.000
_cell.length_b   1.000
_cell.length_c   1.000
_cell.angle_alpha   90.00
_cell.angle_beta   90.00
_cell.angle_gamma   90.00
#
_symmetry.space_group_name_H-M   'P 1'
#
loop_
_entity.id
_entity.type
_entity.pdbx_description
1 polymer ?
#
loop_
_entity_poly.entity_id
_entity_poly.type
_entity_poly.pdbx_seq_one_letter_code
_entity_poly.pdbx_strand_id
1 'polypeptide(L)'
;MTTETFQGYIVDLACLRRYPHAELLNRARRHTVECAMMGHCVESGYALVGNEGGLFLLDTGATPLVLAALSRTARREGVALQSRRELQDGEMKTVGIDLL
;
A
#
# COMPACT_ATOMS: atom_id res chain seq x y z
N MET A 1 -19.88 14.16 3.08
CA MET A 1 -18.92 13.36 2.30
C MET A 1 -18.37 12.29 3.23
N THR A 2 -18.47 11.02 2.84
CA THR A 2 -17.95 9.91 3.66
C THR A 2 -16.47 9.74 3.37
N THR A 3 -15.64 9.78 4.41
CA THR A 3 -14.19 9.65 4.33
C THR A 3 -13.72 8.47 5.17
N GLU A 4 -12.74 7.72 4.67
CA GLU A 4 -12.09 6.63 5.40
C GLU A 4 -10.57 6.80 5.35
N THR A 5 -9.90 6.32 6.40
CA THR A 5 -8.44 6.28 6.48
C THR A 5 -7.96 4.91 6.86
N PHE A 6 -6.96 4.40 6.14
CA PHE A 6 -6.30 3.13 6.42
C PHE A 6 -4.80 3.36 6.57
N GLN A 7 -4.19 2.69 7.54
CA GLN A 7 -2.75 2.77 7.79
C GLN A 7 -2.13 1.38 7.74
N GLY A 8 -0.93 1.29 7.17
CA GLY A 8 -0.19 0.03 7.14
C GLY A 8 1.09 0.10 6.32
N TYR A 9 1.80 -1.03 6.28
CA TYR A 9 2.98 -1.21 5.44
C TYR A 9 2.56 -1.50 4.01
N ILE A 10 3.16 -0.79 3.06
CA ILE A 10 2.88 -0.97 1.63
C ILE A 10 3.54 -2.25 1.10
N VAL A 11 2.78 -3.05 0.36
CA VAL A 11 3.26 -4.26 -0.33
C VAL A 11 2.57 -4.36 -1.69
N ASP A 12 3.32 -4.69 -2.74
CA ASP A 12 2.73 -4.97 -4.05
C ASP A 12 1.97 -6.30 -4.06
N LEU A 13 0.93 -6.42 -4.89
CA LEU A 13 0.09 -7.63 -4.91
C LEU A 13 0.85 -8.86 -5.44
N ALA A 14 1.90 -8.70 -6.24
CA ALA A 14 2.71 -9.81 -6.72
C ALA A 14 3.49 -10.48 -5.58
N CYS A 15 4.06 -9.69 -4.67
CA CYS A 15 4.67 -10.19 -3.43
C CYS A 15 3.63 -10.75 -2.46
N LEU A 16 2.52 -10.04 -2.28
CA LEU A 16 1.49 -10.42 -1.31
C LEU A 16 0.94 -11.83 -1.56
N ARG A 17 0.71 -12.19 -2.83
CA ARG A 17 0.24 -13.53 -3.25
C ARG A 17 1.19 -14.67 -2.88
N ARG A 18 2.44 -14.36 -2.53
CA ARG A 18 3.48 -15.34 -2.18
C ARG A 18 3.73 -15.42 -0.68
N TYR A 19 3.22 -14.47 0.11
CA TYR A 19 3.47 -14.42 1.54
C TYR A 19 2.53 -15.37 2.30
N PRO A 20 3.04 -16.22 3.20
CA PRO A 20 2.20 -16.95 4.14
C PRO A 20 1.43 -15.96 5.01
N HIS A 21 0.14 -16.20 5.24
CA HIS A 21 -0.71 -15.31 6.04
C HIS A 21 -0.14 -15.04 7.44
N ALA A 22 0.42 -16.07 8.09
CA ALA A 22 1.05 -15.95 9.42
C ALA A 22 2.32 -15.08 9.44
N GLU A 23 2.96 -14.85 8.29
CA GLU A 23 4.19 -14.06 8.18
C GLU A 23 3.95 -12.66 7.60
N LEU A 24 2.73 -12.35 7.23
CA LEU A 24 2.38 -11.23 6.36
C LEU A 24 2.88 -9.87 6.88
N LEU A 25 2.66 -9.57 8.17
CA LEU A 25 3.17 -8.34 8.79
C LEU A 25 4.69 -8.28 8.82
N ASN A 26 5.35 -9.41 9.13
CA ASN A 26 6.81 -9.47 9.20
C ASN A 26 7.44 -9.31 7.80
N ARG A 27 6.81 -9.87 6.77
CA ARG A 27 7.24 -9.69 5.39
C ARG A 27 7.01 -8.24 4.91
N ALA A 28 5.88 -7.64 5.25
CA ALA A 28 5.59 -6.25 4.90
C ALA A 28 6.61 -5.25 5.49
N ARG A 29 7.04 -5.46 6.74
CA ARG A 29 8.09 -4.66 7.40
C ARG A 29 9.46 -4.76 6.73
N ARG A 30 9.71 -5.81 5.96
CA ARG A 30 10.97 -6.06 5.22
C ARG A 30 10.80 -5.88 3.72
N HIS A 31 9.64 -5.42 3.27
CA HIS A 31 9.37 -5.21 1.87
C HIS A 31 10.11 -3.96 1.41
N THR A 32 10.98 -4.10 0.40
CA THR A 32 11.88 -3.02 -0.03
C THR A 32 11.19 -2.10 -1.02
N VAL A 33 11.62 -0.83 -1.04
CA VAL A 33 11.16 0.15 -2.03
C VAL A 33 11.48 -0.30 -3.45
N GLU A 34 12.68 -0.85 -3.65
CA GLU A 34 13.10 -1.40 -4.94
C GLU A 34 12.13 -2.47 -5.44
N CYS A 35 11.74 -3.40 -4.56
CA CYS A 35 10.79 -4.46 -4.89
C CYS A 35 9.43 -3.87 -5.28
N ALA A 36 8.90 -2.96 -4.46
CA ALA A 36 7.62 -2.29 -4.69
C ALA A 36 7.57 -1.48 -6.00
N MET A 37 8.72 -1.02 -6.52
CA MET A 37 8.81 -0.17 -7.71
C MET A 37 9.16 -0.92 -9.01
N MET A 38 9.36 -2.24 -8.97
CA MET A 38 9.56 -3.03 -10.19
C MET A 38 8.33 -2.97 -11.09
N GLY A 39 8.52 -2.97 -12.42
CA GLY A 39 7.41 -2.82 -13.39
C GLY A 39 6.24 -3.76 -13.14
N HIS A 40 6.51 -5.06 -12.94
CA HIS A 40 5.46 -6.05 -12.64
C HIS A 40 4.79 -5.86 -11.27
N CYS A 41 5.46 -5.22 -10.31
CA CYS A 41 4.87 -4.86 -9.02
C CYS A 41 3.91 -3.67 -9.15
N VAL A 42 4.32 -2.64 -9.92
CA VAL A 42 3.46 -1.49 -10.26
C VAL A 42 2.18 -1.94 -10.97
N GLU A 43 2.32 -2.82 -11.96
CA GLU A 43 1.19 -3.37 -12.71
C GLU A 43 0.26 -4.22 -11.84
N SER A 44 0.80 -4.86 -10.79
CA SER A 44 0.00 -5.68 -9.88
C SER A 44 -0.89 -4.87 -8.94
N GLY A 45 -0.58 -3.59 -8.71
CA GLY A 45 -1.20 -2.76 -7.68
C GLY A 45 -0.64 -3.04 -6.28
N TYR A 46 -1.29 -2.47 -5.26
CA TYR A 46 -0.76 -2.45 -3.90
C TYR A 46 -1.82 -2.73 -2.82
N ALA A 47 -1.33 -3.12 -1.64
CA ALA A 47 -2.11 -3.26 -0.43
C ALA A 47 -1.40 -2.62 0.78
N LEU A 48 -2.18 -2.24 1.79
CA LEU A 48 -1.67 -1.92 3.12
C LEU A 48 -1.82 -3.13 4.03
N VAL A 49 -0.73 -3.46 4.70
CA VAL A 49 -0.70 -4.46 5.77
C VAL A 49 -0.74 -3.74 7.11
N GLY A 50 -1.89 -3.82 7.79
CA GLY A 50 -2.09 -3.21 9.10
C GLY A 50 -1.28 -3.90 10.20
N ASN A 51 -1.10 -3.21 11.33
CA ASN A 51 -0.33 -3.73 12.47
C ASN A 51 -0.96 -4.98 13.13
N GLU A 52 -2.26 -5.21 12.92
CA GLU A 52 -2.96 -6.42 13.39
C GLU A 52 -2.93 -7.56 12.36
N GLY A 53 -2.19 -7.39 11.26
CA GLY A 53 -2.12 -8.36 10.16
C GLY A 53 -3.28 -8.26 9.16
N GLY A 54 -4.19 -7.30 9.35
CA GLY A 54 -5.27 -7.01 8.39
C GLY A 54 -4.74 -6.52 7.05
N LEU A 55 -5.44 -6.91 5.97
CA LEU A 55 -5.13 -6.51 4.61
C LEU A 55 -6.15 -5.51 4.08
N PHE A 56 -5.64 -4.44 3.48
CA PHE A 56 -6.44 -3.46 2.79
C PHE A 56 -5.94 -3.28 1.36
N LEU A 57 -6.71 -3.76 0.37
CA LEU A 57 -6.38 -3.61 -1.04
C LEU A 57 -6.65 -2.17 -1.49
N LEU A 58 -5.67 -1.57 -2.14
CA LEU A 58 -5.82 -0.23 -2.71
C LEU A 58 -6.47 -0.32 -4.10
N ASP A 59 -7.31 0.65 -4.41
CA ASP A 59 -7.85 0.79 -5.76
C ASP A 59 -6.75 1.22 -6.76
N THR A 60 -7.00 1.01 -8.05
CA THR A 60 -6.02 1.28 -9.12
C THR A 60 -5.60 2.75 -9.20
N GLY A 61 -6.44 3.68 -8.72
CA GLY A 61 -6.12 5.11 -8.63
C GLY A 61 -5.03 5.41 -7.61
N ALA A 62 -4.80 4.53 -6.64
CA ALA A 62 -3.77 4.71 -5.61
C ALA A 62 -2.34 4.48 -6.13
N THR A 63 -2.15 3.66 -7.18
CA THR A 63 -0.83 3.31 -7.73
C THR A 63 0.07 4.52 -7.98
N PRO A 64 -0.33 5.56 -8.74
CA PRO A 64 0.50 6.73 -8.95
C PRO A 64 0.82 7.50 -7.65
N LEU A 65 -0.11 7.53 -6.68
CA LEU A 65 0.09 8.18 -5.39
C LEU A 65 1.12 7.43 -4.53
N VAL A 66 1.05 6.09 -4.54
CA VAL A 66 2.01 5.22 -3.86
C VAL A 66 3.40 5.41 -4.46
N LEU A 67 3.54 5.37 -5.79
CA LEU A 67 4.83 5.58 -6.44
C LEU A 67 5.44 6.95 -6.12
N ALA A 68 4.60 7.98 -6.10
CA ALA A 68 5.03 9.32 -5.72
C ALA A 68 5.52 9.37 -4.25
N ALA A 69 4.86 8.66 -3.34
CA ALA A 69 5.31 8.55 -1.94
C ALA A 69 6.61 7.75 -1.81
N LEU A 70 6.71 6.60 -2.48
CA LEU A 70 7.90 5.75 -2.48
C LEU A 70 9.13 6.46 -3.06
N SER A 71 8.95 7.28 -4.10
CA SER A 71 10.06 8.03 -4.72
C SER A 71 10.61 9.15 -3.83
N ARG A 72 9.84 9.60 -2.82
CA ARG A 72 10.23 10.68 -1.90
C ARG A 72 10.69 10.19 -0.54
N THR A 73 10.50 8.91 -0.23
CA THR A 73 10.86 8.38 1.09
C THR A 73 12.36 8.17 1.23
N ALA A 74 12.90 8.42 2.42
CA ALA A 74 14.27 8.06 2.77
C ALA A 74 14.39 6.60 3.25
N ARG A 75 13.25 5.92 3.49
CA ARG A 75 13.21 4.52 3.90
C ARG A 75 13.59 3.62 2.72
N ARG A 76 14.33 2.55 2.99
CA ARG A 76 14.67 1.54 1.98
C ARG A 76 13.75 0.33 2.00
N GLU A 77 13.09 0.11 3.13
CA GLU A 77 12.17 -1.01 3.35
C GLU A 77 11.14 -0.65 4.42
N GLY A 78 10.08 -1.46 4.49
CA GLY A 78 9.07 -1.34 5.55
C GLY A 78 8.36 0.01 5.55
N VAL A 79 8.04 0.52 4.36
CA VAL A 79 7.42 1.85 4.23
C VAL A 79 5.98 1.79 4.74
N ALA A 80 5.70 2.56 5.79
CA ALA A 80 4.36 2.74 6.32
C ALA A 80 3.69 3.95 5.65
N LEU A 81 2.42 3.78 5.27
CA LEU A 81 1.61 4.80 4.60
C LEU A 81 0.24 4.91 5.25
N GLN A 82 -0.36 6.09 5.11
CA GLN A 82 -1.78 6.32 5.33
C GLN A 82 -2.47 6.54 3.98
N SER A 83 -3.51 5.75 3.69
CA SER A 83 -4.44 5.98 2.58
C SER A 83 -5.65 6.74 3.08
N ARG A 84 -6.01 7.81 2.38
CA ARG A 84 -7.26 8.56 2.55
C ARG A 84 -8.16 8.29 1.37
N ARG A 85 -9.42 7.96 1.66
CA ARG A 85 -10.43 7.62 0.66
C ARG A 85 -11.68 8.45 0.86
N GLU A 86 -12.34 8.73 -0.25
CA GLU A 86 -13.62 9.46 -0.29
C GLU A 86 -14.63 8.69 -1.14
N LEU A 87 -15.90 8.75 -0.72
CA LEU A 87 -17.01 8.23 -1.52
C LEU A 87 -17.28 9.15 -2.71
N GLN A 88 -17.00 8.66 -3.92
CA GLN A 88 -17.20 9.34 -5.18
C GLN A 88 -18.01 8.44 -6.11
N ASP A 89 -19.13 8.94 -6.64
CA ASP A 89 -20.02 8.20 -7.55
C ASP A 89 -20.44 6.80 -7.04
N GLY A 90 -20.61 6.67 -5.72
CA GLY A 90 -21.00 5.42 -5.07
C GLY A 90 -19.85 4.46 -4.75
N GLU A 91 -18.60 4.80 -5.07
CA GLU A 91 -17.41 3.99 -4.80
C GLU A 91 -16.41 4.72 -3.91
N MET A 92 -15.73 4.00 -3.02
CA MET A 92 -14.62 4.57 -2.25
C MET A 92 -13.36 4.66 -3.12
N LYS A 93 -12.88 5.87 -3.38
CA LYS A 93 -11.67 6.14 -4.18
C LYS A 93 -10.55 6.67 -3.31
N THR A 94 -9.32 6.19 -3.51
CA THR A 94 -8.14 6.77 -2.88
C THR A 94 -7.87 8.15 -3.43
N VAL A 95 -7.88 9.14 -2.53
CA VAL A 95 -7.65 10.56 -2.85
C VAL A 95 -6.32 11.08 -2.29
N GLY A 96 -5.69 10.34 -1.37
CA GLY A 96 -4.43 10.74 -0.76
C GLY A 96 -3.64 9.57 -0.22
N ILE A 97 -2.31 9.67 -0.32
CA ILE A 97 -1.34 8.77 0.28
C ILE A 97 -0.28 9.62 0.98
N ASP A 98 -0.11 9.40 2.28
CA ASP A 98 0.82 10.14 3.13
C ASP A 98 1.83 9.15 3.76
N LEU A 99 3.11 9.53 3.82
CA LEU A 99 4.15 8.75 4.53
C LEU A 99 3.97 8.88 6.05
N LEU A 100 4.21 7.79 6.79
CA LEU A 100 4.18 7.73 8.24
C LEU A 100 5.59 7.63 8.87
#